data_AF-W1YH80-F1
#
_entry.id   AF-W1YH80-F1
#
_cell.length_a   1.000
_cell.length_b   1.000
_cell.length_c   1.000
_cell.angle_alpha   90.00
_cell.angle_beta   90.00
_cell.angle_gamma   90.00
#
_symmetry.space_group_name_H-M   'P 1'
#
loop_
_entity.id
_entity.type
_entity.pdbx_description
1 polymer ?
#
loop_
_entity_poly.entity_id
_entity_poly.type
_entity_poly.pdbx_seq_one_letter_code
_entity_poly.pdbx_strand_id
1 'polypeptide(L)'
;VRPKWQSGGRVSGLEVIPLEELQRPRIDVMGRISGLIRDMMPTAIGWLDKAVEMVAELDESLEDNYVKKHIHDDVDWLVGQGEDPLLATKKARLRIFGDPPQAYGTGVGALIEGK
;
A
#
# COMPACT_ATOMS: atom_id res chain seq x y z
N VAL A 1 9.31 7.06 1.96
CA VAL A 1 9.67 6.76 3.36
C VAL A 1 10.94 5.94 3.39
N ARG A 2 11.62 5.86 4.53
CA ARG A 2 12.76 4.93 4.77
C ARG A 2 12.56 4.19 6.10
N PRO A 3 13.15 2.99 6.27
CA PRO A 3 13.06 2.24 7.52
C PRO A 3 13.91 2.86 8.63
N LYS A 4 13.37 2.92 9.84
CA LYS A 4 14.10 3.30 11.05
C LYS A 4 14.70 2.06 11.71
N TRP A 5 16.03 1.96 11.67
CA TRP A 5 16.76 0.81 12.22
C TRP A 5 17.02 0.93 13.72
N GLN A 6 16.93 -0.19 14.43
CA GLN A 6 17.40 -0.36 15.81
C GLN A 6 18.74 -1.09 15.86
N SER A 7 19.39 -1.04 17.03
CA SER A 7 20.55 -1.87 17.32
C SER A 7 20.23 -3.36 17.08
N GLY A 8 21.11 -4.07 16.40
CA GLY A 8 20.88 -5.46 15.98
C GLY A 8 20.18 -5.64 14.63
N GLY A 9 20.03 -4.58 13.83
CA GLY A 9 19.60 -4.69 12.43
C GLY A 9 18.11 -4.96 12.23
N ARG A 10 17.28 -4.64 13.23
CA ARG A 10 15.81 -4.76 13.12
C ARG A 10 15.18 -3.43 12.73
N VAL A 11 14.12 -3.49 11.93
CA VAL A 11 13.29 -2.32 11.63
C VAL A 11 12.33 -2.07 12.79
N SER A 12 12.31 -0.83 13.26
CA SER A 12 11.50 -0.39 14.41
C SER A 12 10.37 0.55 14.06
N GLY A 13 10.37 1.06 12.84
CA GLY A 13 9.41 2.02 12.35
C GLY A 13 9.81 2.53 10.98
N LEU A 14 9.09 3.56 10.53
CA LEU A 14 9.33 4.25 9.27
C LEU A 14 9.50 5.74 9.54
N GLU A 15 10.25 6.40 8.68
CA GLU A 15 10.37 7.85 8.66
C GLU A 15 10.09 8.39 7.25
N VAL A 16 9.40 9.53 7.20
CA VAL A 16 9.07 10.21 5.95
C VAL A 16 10.34 10.85 5.39
N ILE A 17 10.55 10.70 4.09
CA ILE A 17 11.59 11.43 3.36
C ILE A 17 10.95 12.73 2.87
N PRO A 18 11.43 13.92 3.28
CA PRO A 18 10.92 15.21 2.81
C PRO A 18 11.01 15.34 1.28
N LEU A 19 10.14 16.15 0.67
CA LEU A 19 10.13 16.31 -0.79
C LEU A 19 11.43 16.94 -1.32
N GLU A 20 12.06 17.81 -0.53
CA GLU A 20 13.33 18.47 -0.83
C GLU A 20 14.46 17.44 -1.00
N GLU A 21 14.42 16.36 -0.21
CA GLU A 21 15.35 15.25 -0.32
C GLU A 21 14.88 14.22 -1.38
N LEU A 22 13.57 14.03 -1.52
CA LEU A 22 13.02 13.05 -2.48
C LEU A 22 13.23 13.49 -3.93
N GLN A 23 13.25 14.79 -4.21
CA GLN A 23 13.49 15.42 -5.52
C GLN A 23 12.55 14.97 -6.65
N ARG A 24 11.39 14.43 -6.31
CA ARG A 24 10.31 14.02 -7.22
C ARG A 24 9.02 13.81 -6.44
N PRO A 25 7.87 13.71 -7.12
CA PRO A 25 6.63 13.30 -6.49
C PRO A 25 6.71 11.93 -5.81
N ARG A 26 5.89 11.72 -4.79
CA ARG A 26 5.63 10.40 -4.20
C ARG A 26 4.83 9.59 -5.19
N ILE A 27 5.37 8.46 -5.59
CA ILE A 27 4.74 7.56 -6.56
C ILE A 27 3.85 6.57 -5.81
N ASP A 28 2.61 6.43 -6.27
CA ASP A 28 1.69 5.44 -5.75
C ASP A 28 2.06 4.04 -6.25
N VAL A 29 1.94 3.04 -5.37
CA VAL A 29 2.39 1.67 -5.64
C VAL A 29 1.35 0.70 -5.12
N MET A 30 0.90 -0.19 -6.00
CA MET A 30 0.13 -1.38 -5.62
C MET A 30 1.07 -2.58 -5.48
N GLY A 31 1.09 -3.20 -4.31
CA GLY A 31 1.87 -4.40 -4.02
C GLY A 31 1.01 -5.66 -4.11
N ARG A 32 1.37 -6.58 -5.02
CA ARG A 32 0.84 -7.96 -4.99
C ARG A 32 1.79 -8.87 -4.24
N ILE A 33 1.35 -9.43 -3.12
CA ILE A 33 2.12 -10.39 -2.32
C ILE A 33 1.68 -11.83 -2.61
N SER A 34 2.61 -12.78 -2.51
CA SER A 34 2.27 -14.21 -2.51
C SER A 34 1.79 -14.66 -1.13
N GLY A 35 1.09 -15.80 -1.07
CA GLY A 35 0.75 -16.45 0.19
C GLY A 35 1.96 -16.73 1.09
N LEU A 36 3.13 -17.06 0.50
CA LEU A 36 4.36 -17.27 1.26
C LEU A 36 4.84 -16.00 1.98
N ILE A 37 4.82 -14.85 1.30
CA ILE A 37 5.21 -13.57 1.90
C ILE A 37 4.20 -13.14 2.97
N ARG A 38 2.90 -13.36 2.73
CA ARG A 38 1.85 -13.15 3.73
C ARG A 38 2.16 -13.89 5.04
N ASP A 39 2.58 -15.15 4.93
CA ASP A 39 2.76 -16.02 6.10
C ASP A 39 4.12 -15.83 6.78
N MET A 40 5.19 -15.58 6.01
CA MET A 40 6.55 -15.46 6.54
C MET A 40 6.93 -14.04 6.99
N MET A 41 6.29 -13.00 6.42
CA MET A 41 6.70 -11.60 6.63
C MET A 41 5.52 -10.67 7.00
N PRO A 42 4.65 -11.02 7.96
CA PRO A 42 3.50 -10.19 8.31
C PRO A 42 3.90 -8.80 8.79
N THR A 43 5.02 -8.68 9.50
CA THR A 43 5.54 -7.38 9.97
C THR A 43 5.95 -6.48 8.81
N ALA A 44 6.54 -7.02 7.74
CA ALA A 44 6.92 -6.23 6.57
C ALA A 44 5.69 -5.70 5.83
N ILE A 45 4.63 -6.50 5.74
CA ILE A 45 3.34 -6.08 5.16
C ILE A 45 2.73 -4.96 5.99
N GLY A 46 2.75 -5.07 7.33
CA GLY A 46 2.32 -4.00 8.22
C GLY A 46 3.12 -2.70 8.01
N TRP A 47 4.42 -2.79 7.74
CA TRP A 47 5.20 -1.60 7.39
C TRP A 47 4.78 -0.99 6.06
N LEU A 48 4.49 -1.78 5.03
CA LEU A 48 4.02 -1.24 3.75
C LEU A 48 2.67 -0.53 3.89
N ASP A 49 1.73 -1.13 4.63
CA ASP A 49 0.44 -0.50 4.94
C ASP A 49 0.63 0.82 5.72
N LYS A 50 1.49 0.80 6.74
CA LYS A 50 1.81 2.01 7.51
C LYS A 50 2.47 3.09 6.67
N ALA A 51 3.29 2.70 5.70
CA ALA A 51 3.92 3.65 4.78
C ALA A 51 2.88 4.42 3.96
N VAL A 52 1.86 3.72 3.45
CA VAL A 52 0.75 4.33 2.68
C VAL A 52 -0.03 5.29 3.56
N GLU A 53 -0.40 4.87 4.77
CA GLU A 53 -1.09 5.72 5.75
C GLU A 53 -0.27 6.99 6.05
N MET A 54 1.02 6.83 6.34
CA MET A 54 1.90 7.95 6.67
C MET A 54 2.02 8.98 5.55
N VAL A 55 2.12 8.55 4.29
CA VAL A 55 2.29 9.49 3.16
C VAL A 55 0.96 10.06 2.68
N ALA A 56 -0.16 9.36 2.86
CA ALA A 56 -1.48 9.86 2.50
C ALA A 56 -1.92 11.07 3.35
N GLU A 57 -1.49 11.11 4.63
CA GLU A 57 -1.82 12.16 5.58
C GLU A 57 -0.89 13.39 5.52
N LEU A 58 0.11 13.39 4.62
CA LEU A 58 1.03 14.52 4.50
C LEU A 58 0.33 15.74 3.89
N ASP A 59 0.69 16.91 4.40
CA ASP A 59 0.28 18.20 3.83
C ASP A 59 1.11 18.54 2.59
N GLU A 60 0.88 17.76 1.54
CA GLU A 60 1.50 17.88 0.22
C GLU A 60 0.42 18.09 -0.84
N SER A 61 0.78 18.75 -1.94
CA SER A 61 -0.09 18.93 -3.10
C SER A 61 -0.34 17.58 -3.80
N LEU A 62 -1.44 17.48 -4.55
CA LEU A 62 -1.74 16.26 -5.32
C LEU A 62 -0.76 16.01 -6.46
N GLU A 63 -0.06 17.04 -6.93
CA GLU A 63 0.96 16.92 -7.98
C GLU A 63 2.31 16.44 -7.45
N ASP A 64 2.57 16.63 -6.15
CA ASP A 64 3.77 16.14 -5.46
C ASP A 64 3.54 14.79 -4.76
N ASN A 65 2.29 14.37 -4.59
CA ASN A 65 1.95 13.14 -3.88
C ASN A 65 0.82 12.37 -4.57
N TYR A 66 1.21 11.43 -5.45
CA TYR A 66 0.27 10.63 -6.20
C TYR A 66 -0.47 9.60 -5.36
N VAL A 67 0.08 9.21 -4.19
CA VAL A 67 -0.66 8.35 -3.25
C VAL A 67 -1.89 9.09 -2.75
N LYS A 68 -1.71 10.33 -2.29
CA LYS A 68 -2.81 11.20 -1.82
C LYS A 68 -3.80 11.52 -2.94
N LYS A 69 -3.30 11.83 -4.15
CA LYS A 69 -4.13 12.09 -5.33
C LYS A 69 -5.06 10.93 -5.64
N HIS A 70 -4.50 9.73 -5.83
CA HIS A 70 -5.32 8.58 -6.21
C HIS A 70 -6.28 8.16 -5.09
N ILE A 71 -5.91 8.28 -3.81
CA ILE A 71 -6.84 8.04 -2.70
C ILE A 71 -8.04 9.00 -2.78
N HIS A 72 -7.81 10.28 -3.06
CA HIS A 72 -8.90 11.25 -3.21
C HIS A 72 -9.81 10.89 -4.39
N ASP A 73 -9.23 10.59 -5.55
CA ASP A 73 -9.97 10.19 -6.75
C ASP A 73 -10.80 8.91 -6.51
N ASP A 74 -10.23 7.92 -5.84
CA ASP A 74 -10.89 6.66 -5.47
C ASP A 74 -12.04 6.89 -4.47
N VAL A 75 -11.87 7.79 -3.49
CA VAL A 75 -12.93 8.16 -2.55
C VAL A 75 -14.09 8.83 -3.26
N ASP A 76 -13.82 9.84 -4.08
CA ASP A 76 -14.84 10.55 -4.84
C ASP A 76 -15.62 9.59 -5.73
N TRP A 77 -14.91 8.67 -6.40
CA TRP A 77 -15.53 7.65 -7.23
C TRP A 77 -16.44 6.72 -6.43
N LEU A 78 -15.97 6.17 -5.30
CA LEU A 78 -16.74 5.27 -4.44
C LEU A 78 -17.97 5.93 -3.82
N VAL A 79 -17.83 7.17 -3.33
CA VAL A 79 -18.95 7.96 -2.80
C VAL A 79 -19.97 8.24 -3.91
N GLY A 80 -19.51 8.55 -5.12
CA GLY A 80 -20.36 8.70 -6.30
C GLY A 80 -21.14 7.42 -6.67
N GLN A 81 -20.64 6.24 -6.29
CA GLN A 81 -21.35 4.96 -6.43
C GLN A 81 -22.31 4.65 -5.26
N GLY A 82 -22.41 5.54 -4.25
CA GLY A 82 -23.27 5.38 -3.08
C GLY A 82 -22.61 4.68 -1.89
N GLU A 83 -21.28 4.51 -1.89
CA GLU A 83 -20.55 4.02 -0.73
C GLU A 83 -20.56 5.05 0.40
N ASP A 84 -20.61 4.58 1.64
CA ASP A 84 -20.39 5.44 2.81
C ASP A 84 -19.00 6.10 2.75
N PRO A 85 -18.86 7.42 3.01
CA PRO A 85 -17.57 8.12 2.89
C PRO A 85 -16.44 7.56 3.76
N LEU A 86 -16.75 7.06 4.96
CA LEU A 86 -15.73 6.47 5.83
C LEU A 86 -15.25 5.12 5.27
N LEU A 87 -16.19 4.32 4.78
CA LEU A 87 -15.87 3.05 4.14
C LEU A 87 -15.15 3.25 2.80
N ALA A 88 -15.53 4.26 2.01
CA ALA A 88 -14.84 4.66 0.79
C ALA A 88 -13.37 5.02 1.07
N THR A 89 -13.13 5.85 2.09
CA THR A 89 -11.77 6.22 2.52
C THR A 89 -10.96 5.01 2.94
N LYS A 90 -11.56 4.09 3.69
CA LYS A 90 -10.89 2.85 4.11
C LYS A 90 -10.52 1.96 2.92
N LYS A 91 -11.41 1.83 1.94
CA LYS A 91 -11.18 1.03 0.71
C LYS A 91 -10.12 1.67 -0.19
N ALA A 92 -10.22 2.98 -0.41
CA ALA A 92 -9.32 3.76 -1.26
C ALA A 92 -7.85 3.72 -0.80
N ARG A 93 -7.59 3.49 0.50
CA ARG A 93 -6.23 3.37 1.05
C ARG A 93 -5.57 2.02 0.84
N LEU A 94 -6.33 0.99 0.43
CA LEU A 94 -5.79 -0.36 0.28
C LEU A 94 -4.82 -0.41 -0.91
N ARG A 95 -3.58 -0.84 -0.66
CA ARG A 95 -2.53 -0.96 -1.70
C ARG A 95 -1.82 -2.31 -1.72
N ILE A 96 -1.98 -3.12 -0.67
CA ILE A 96 -1.33 -4.44 -0.57
C ILE A 96 -2.38 -5.53 -0.68
N PHE A 97 -2.29 -6.32 -1.76
CA PHE A 97 -3.23 -7.39 -2.08
C PHE A 97 -2.47 -8.70 -2.25
N GLY A 98 -3.11 -9.83 -2.00
CA GLY A 98 -2.45 -11.13 -2.10
C GLY A 98 -3.40 -12.29 -2.19
N ASP A 99 -2.83 -13.49 -2.19
CA ASP A 99 -3.59 -14.73 -2.25
C ASP A 99 -4.51 -14.85 -1.00
N PRO A 100 -5.73 -15.40 -1.13
CA PRO A 100 -6.61 -15.65 0.01
C PRO A 100 -5.93 -16.50 1.09
N PRO A 101 -6.34 -16.41 2.37
CA PRO A 101 -5.83 -17.28 3.43
C PRO A 101 -5.79 -18.75 3.00
N GLN A 102 -4.67 -19.43 3.32
CA GLN A 102 -4.40 -20.83 2.95
C GLN A 102 -4.28 -21.13 1.44
N ALA A 103 -4.42 -20.14 0.57
CA ALA A 103 -4.15 -20.28 -0.86
C ALA A 103 -2.75 -19.74 -1.23
N TYR A 104 -2.20 -20.28 -2.31
CA TYR A 104 -0.90 -19.92 -2.87
C TYR A 104 -0.96 -19.88 -4.39
N GLY A 105 -0.48 -18.78 -4.98
CA GLY A 105 -0.45 -18.60 -6.43
C GLY A 105 -1.70 -17.93 -6.99
N THR A 106 -1.63 -17.54 -8.26
CA THR A 106 -2.68 -16.75 -8.95
C THR A 106 -3.75 -17.60 -9.63
N GLY A 107 -3.63 -18.94 -9.57
CA GLY A 107 -4.48 -19.86 -10.33
C GLY A 107 -4.20 -19.92 -11.85
N VAL A 108 -3.39 -19.01 -12.39
CA VAL A 108 -3.09 -18.93 -13.83
C VAL A 108 -2.32 -20.15 -14.33
N GLY A 109 -1.35 -20.66 -13.56
CA GLY A 109 -0.58 -21.85 -13.94
C GLY A 109 -1.45 -23.09 -14.10
N ALA A 110 -2.33 -23.34 -13.12
CA ALA A 110 -3.28 -24.45 -13.16
C ALA A 110 -4.23 -24.36 -14.36
N LEU A 111 -4.64 -23.15 -14.76
CA LEU A 111 -5.48 -22.94 -15.95
C LEU A 111 -4.74 -23.26 -17.26
N ILE A 112 -3.44 -22.96 -17.34
CA ILE A 112 -2.62 -23.23 -18.53
C ILE A 112 -2.32 -24.73 -18.66
N GLU A 113 -2.02 -25.39 -17.55
CA GLU A 113 -1.66 -26.82 -17.49
C GLU A 113 -2.87 -27.75 -17.61
N GLY A 114 -4.08 -27.26 -17.31
CA GLY A 114 -5.33 -28.02 -17.40
C GLY A 114 -5.90 -28.20 -18.83
N LYS A 115 -5.09 -27.99 -19.87
CA LYS A 115 -5.41 -28.30 -21.27
C LYS A 115 -4.77 -29.61 -21.71
#